data_AF-A0A6C0KDD0-F1
#
_entry.id   AF-A0A6C0KDD0-F1
#
_cell.length_a   1.000
_cell.length_b   1.000
_cell.length_c   1.000
_cell.angle_alpha   90.00
_cell.angle_beta   90.00
_cell.angle_gamma   90.00
#
_symmetry.space_group_name_H-M   'P 1'
#
loop_
_entity.id
_entity.type
_entity.pdbx_description
1 polymer ?
#
loop_
_entity_poly.entity_id
_entity_poly.type
_entity_poly.pdbx_seq_one_letter_code
_entity_poly.pdbx_strand_id
1 'polypeptide(L)'
;MKDIIASTCVGVGQIAIGHPFDTTLVLIQNKKKWIGLPISHYYKGWRFPLTNSLVNNITVFPINDRLQKYTRSYFISGFISGCIAFPTVYGFNHYKIHKQTNQKTSIQNLLKGRGLFSTFLRETTAMSLYFGSYHWAREKGYNTFLSGGFSGLANWTFSYPIDVIMSRQIAQNISISQAFRQGALWRGYPICAFRAVLVNSINFSIYEFVMKSL
;
A
#
# COMPACT_ATOMS: atom_id res chain seq x y z
N MET A 1 18.87 -14.14 12.87
CA MET A 1 18.16 -13.39 13.93
C MET A 1 18.21 -11.88 13.70
N LYS A 2 19.38 -11.30 13.37
CA LYS A 2 19.54 -9.86 13.08
C LYS A 2 18.57 -9.32 12.02
N ASP A 3 18.38 -10.03 10.90
CA ASP A 3 17.46 -9.60 9.83
C ASP A 3 15.99 -9.55 10.26
N ILE A 4 15.56 -10.44 11.16
CA ILE A 4 14.19 -10.46 11.68
C ILE A 4 13.96 -9.23 12.58
N ILE A 5 14.95 -8.91 13.42
CA ILE A 5 14.90 -7.73 14.30
C ILE A 5 14.88 -6.46 13.44
N ALA A 6 15.79 -6.34 12.47
CA ALA A 6 15.85 -5.21 11.55
C ALA A 6 14.52 -5.03 10.78
N SER A 7 13.97 -6.11 10.22
CA SER A 7 12.69 -6.07 9.50
C SER A 7 11.51 -5.63 10.39
N THR A 8 11.52 -6.05 11.67
CA THR A 8 10.49 -5.65 12.64
C THR A 8 10.60 -4.17 12.98
N CYS A 9 11.81 -3.67 13.24
CA CYS A 9 12.07 -2.25 13.50
C CYS A 9 11.66 -1.38 12.31
N VAL A 10 11.97 -1.81 11.09
CA VAL A 10 11.55 -1.13 9.86
C VAL A 10 10.02 -1.07 9.76
N GLY A 11 9.33 -2.19 10.01
CA GLY A 11 7.87 -2.24 9.98
C GLY A 11 7.21 -1.27 10.98
N VAL A 12 7.74 -1.19 12.20
CA VAL A 12 7.26 -0.25 13.22
C VAL A 12 7.53 1.20 12.81
N GLY A 13 8.74 1.51 12.34
CA GLY A 13 9.11 2.86 11.89
C GLY A 13 8.26 3.35 10.72
N GLN A 14 8.00 2.47 9.75
CA GLN A 14 7.11 2.75 8.62
C GLN A 14 5.69 3.13 9.08
N ILE A 15 5.13 2.42 10.06
CA ILE A 15 3.79 2.73 10.56
C ILE A 15 3.82 4.02 11.39
N ALA A 16 4.83 4.21 12.23
CA ALA A 16 4.96 5.39 13.07
C ALA A 16 4.98 6.68 12.23
N ILE A 17 5.69 6.68 11.10
CA ILE A 17 5.88 7.88 10.28
C ILE A 17 4.93 7.92 9.09
N GLY A 18 4.68 6.80 8.42
CA GLY A 18 3.89 6.74 7.19
C GLY A 18 2.38 6.73 7.40
N HIS A 19 1.88 6.20 8.53
CA HIS A 19 0.44 6.00 8.74
C HIS A 19 -0.36 7.31 8.84
N PRO A 20 0.14 8.42 9.43
CA PRO A 20 -0.55 9.71 9.40
C PRO A 20 -0.82 10.23 7.99
N PHE A 21 0.13 10.06 7.07
CA PHE A 21 -0.01 10.43 5.67
C PHE A 21 -1.01 9.52 4.95
N ASP A 22 -1.02 8.21 5.24
CA ASP A 22 -2.03 7.28 4.72
C ASP A 22 -3.45 7.67 5.16
N THR A 23 -3.64 7.97 6.45
CA THR A 23 -4.94 8.43 6.96
C THR A 23 -5.38 9.74 6.31
N THR A 24 -4.47 10.70 6.18
CA THR A 24 -4.74 11.97 5.50
C THR A 24 -5.18 11.74 4.05
N LEU A 25 -4.51 10.83 3.35
CA LEU A 25 -4.83 10.46 1.98
C LEU A 25 -6.26 9.90 1.86
N VAL A 26 -6.61 8.94 2.71
CA VAL A 26 -7.94 8.31 2.72
C VAL A 26 -9.04 9.35 3.03
N LEU A 27 -8.79 10.28 3.94
CA LEU A 27 -9.74 11.36 4.25
C LEU A 27 -9.94 12.30 3.06
N ILE A 28 -8.86 12.68 2.37
CA ILE A 28 -8.92 13.53 1.16
C ILE A 28 -9.70 12.83 0.04
N GLN A 29 -9.38 11.56 -0.24
CA GLN A 29 -10.04 10.75 -1.28
C GLN A 29 -11.55 10.65 -1.07
N ASN A 30 -11.99 10.63 0.19
CA ASN A 30 -13.39 10.51 0.61
C ASN A 30 -14.06 11.85 0.95
N LYS A 31 -13.45 12.98 0.57
CA LYS A 31 -13.99 14.34 0.80
C LYS A 31 -14.33 14.61 2.28
N LYS A 32 -13.56 14.05 3.20
CA LYS A 32 -13.67 14.26 4.65
C LYS A 32 -12.70 15.36 5.11
N LYS A 33 -13.00 16.00 6.25
CA LYS A 33 -12.09 16.94 6.92
C LYS A 33 -10.82 16.19 7.33
N TRP A 34 -9.66 16.72 6.96
CA TRP A 34 -8.35 16.11 7.23
C TRP A 34 -7.37 17.05 7.94
N ILE A 35 -7.63 18.36 7.97
CA ILE A 35 -6.81 19.37 8.64
C ILE A 35 -7.35 19.62 10.05
N GLY A 36 -6.44 19.80 11.03
CA GLY A 36 -6.79 20.20 12.39
C GLY A 36 -7.51 19.11 13.18
N LEU A 37 -7.22 17.84 12.89
CA LEU A 37 -7.72 16.73 13.69
C LEU A 37 -6.75 16.45 14.86
N PRO A 38 -7.22 15.87 15.97
CA PRO A 38 -6.33 15.38 17.03
C PRO A 38 -5.33 14.36 16.48
N ILE A 39 -4.11 14.32 17.03
CA ILE A 39 -3.03 13.40 16.58
C ILE A 39 -3.51 11.94 16.57
N SER A 40 -4.30 11.54 17.57
CA SER A 40 -4.86 10.18 17.68
C SER A 40 -5.74 9.77 16.48
N HIS A 41 -6.35 10.72 15.77
CA HIS A 41 -7.16 10.42 14.59
C HIS A 41 -6.31 9.97 13.40
N TYR A 42 -5.12 10.55 13.22
CA TYR A 42 -4.21 10.16 12.15
C TYR A 42 -3.68 8.73 12.31
N TYR A 43 -3.73 8.19 13.53
CA TYR A 43 -3.32 6.81 13.84
C TYR A 43 -4.48 5.80 13.86
N LYS A 44 -5.72 6.18 13.56
CA LYS A 44 -6.83 5.21 13.51
C LYS A 44 -6.57 4.12 12.45
N GLY A 45 -6.74 2.86 12.85
CA GLY A 45 -6.63 1.71 11.95
C GLY A 45 -5.20 1.22 11.68
N TRP A 46 -4.17 1.73 12.36
CA TRP A 46 -2.75 1.37 12.14
C TRP A 46 -2.42 -0.13 12.21
N ARG A 47 -3.20 -0.90 12.99
CA ARG A 47 -3.01 -2.34 13.15
C ARG A 47 -3.20 -3.12 11.85
N PHE A 48 -4.13 -2.68 10.99
CA PHE A 48 -4.44 -3.40 9.75
C PHE A 48 -3.30 -3.33 8.73
N PRO A 49 -2.70 -2.15 8.42
CA PRO A 49 -1.47 -2.09 7.62
C PRO A 49 -0.31 -2.92 8.17
N LEU A 50 -0.11 -2.91 9.49
CA LEU A 50 0.97 -3.68 10.11
C LEU A 50 0.77 -5.19 9.87
N THR A 51 -0.41 -5.72 10.20
CA THR A 51 -0.71 -7.14 9.98
C THR A 51 -0.68 -7.50 8.49
N ASN A 52 -1.21 -6.64 7.61
CA ASN A 52 -1.16 -6.84 6.17
C ASN A 52 0.27 -6.93 5.64
N SER A 53 1.19 -6.09 6.13
CA SER A 53 2.60 -6.14 5.74
C SER A 53 3.29 -7.44 6.16
N LEU A 54 2.99 -7.96 7.36
CA LEU A 54 3.50 -9.25 7.82
C LEU A 54 3.00 -10.39 6.94
N VAL A 55 1.70 -10.41 6.62
CA VAL A 55 1.13 -11.44 5.75
C VAL A 55 1.77 -11.39 4.36
N ASN A 56 1.88 -10.20 3.76
CA ASN A 56 2.48 -10.05 2.43
C ASN A 56 3.96 -10.45 2.39
N ASN A 57 4.72 -10.18 3.45
CA ASN A 57 6.12 -10.59 3.53
C ASN A 57 6.28 -12.12 3.57
N ILE A 58 5.36 -12.83 4.22
CA ILE A 58 5.40 -14.29 4.34
C ILE A 58 4.84 -14.98 3.09
N THR A 59 3.89 -14.36 2.39
CA THR A 59 3.21 -14.98 1.25
C THR A 59 3.71 -14.44 -0.09
N VAL A 60 3.53 -13.14 -0.35
CA VAL A 60 3.69 -12.52 -1.67
C VAL A 60 5.14 -12.55 -2.14
N PHE A 61 6.11 -12.18 -1.29
CA PHE A 61 7.52 -12.15 -1.70
C PHE A 61 8.08 -13.56 -2.01
N PRO A 62 7.90 -14.58 -1.16
CA PRO A 62 8.33 -15.94 -1.49
C PRO A 62 7.63 -16.53 -2.72
N ILE A 63 6.34 -16.21 -2.91
CA ILE A 63 5.61 -16.64 -4.10
C ILE A 63 6.14 -15.97 -5.35
N ASN A 64 6.41 -14.66 -5.31
CA ASN A 64 6.96 -13.92 -6.45
C ASN A 64 8.31 -14.50 -6.90
N ASP A 65 9.21 -14.77 -5.95
CA ASP A 65 10.52 -15.38 -6.20
C ASP A 65 10.40 -16.75 -6.88
N ARG A 66 9.44 -17.57 -6.45
CA ARG A 66 9.14 -18.86 -7.10
C ARG A 66 8.56 -18.68 -8.49
N LEU A 67 7.59 -17.76 -8.65
CA LEU A 67 6.92 -17.49 -9.92
C LEU A 67 7.87 -16.94 -10.98
N GLN A 68 8.89 -16.19 -10.57
CA GLN A 68 9.89 -15.66 -11.49
C GLN A 68 10.59 -16.77 -12.27
N LYS A 69 10.88 -17.92 -11.63
CA LYS A 69 11.54 -19.08 -12.25
C LYS A 69 10.73 -19.66 -13.42
N TYR A 70 9.40 -19.54 -13.36
CA TYR A 70 8.49 -20.05 -14.39
C TYR A 70 8.10 -18.99 -15.42
N THR A 71 7.82 -17.76 -14.97
CA THR A 71 7.29 -16.68 -15.83
C THR A 71 8.37 -15.97 -16.63
N ARG A 72 9.63 -15.95 -16.15
CA ARG A 72 10.76 -15.21 -16.74
C ARG A 72 10.50 -13.70 -16.94
N SER A 73 9.48 -13.15 -16.29
CA SER A 73 9.12 -11.73 -16.38
C SER A 73 8.63 -11.24 -15.03
N TYR A 74 9.33 -10.23 -14.48
CA TYR A 74 8.99 -9.61 -13.21
C TYR A 74 7.63 -8.90 -13.23
N PHE A 75 7.18 -8.44 -14.40
CA PHE A 75 5.85 -7.84 -14.57
C PHE A 75 4.76 -8.91 -14.45
N ILE A 76 4.95 -10.08 -15.06
CA ILE A 76 3.99 -11.19 -15.01
C ILE A 76 3.98 -11.83 -13.62
N SER A 77 5.16 -12.09 -13.03
CA SER A 77 5.24 -12.61 -11.66
C SER A 77 4.57 -11.65 -10.67
N GLY A 78 4.80 -10.34 -10.82
CA GLY A 78 4.16 -9.30 -10.01
C GLY A 78 2.64 -9.27 -10.18
N PHE A 79 2.13 -9.41 -11.41
CA PHE A 79 0.69 -9.50 -11.67
C PHE A 79 0.04 -10.69 -10.94
N ILE A 80 0.61 -11.89 -11.10
CA ILE A 80 0.11 -13.11 -10.42
C ILE A 80 0.21 -12.96 -8.89
N SER A 81 1.28 -12.35 -8.40
CA SER A 81 1.46 -12.07 -6.97
C SER A 81 0.35 -11.14 -6.45
N GLY A 82 -0.04 -10.14 -7.23
CA GLY A 82 -1.21 -9.29 -6.93
C GLY A 82 -2.53 -10.06 -6.92
N CYS A 83 -2.73 -11.00 -7.84
CA CYS A 83 -3.91 -11.89 -7.85
C CYS A 83 -4.01 -12.76 -6.59
N ILE A 84 -2.88 -13.11 -5.97
CA ILE A 84 -2.87 -13.91 -4.73
C ILE A 84 -3.06 -13.00 -3.51
N ALA A 85 -2.47 -11.79 -3.53
CA ALA A 85 -2.51 -10.87 -2.41
C ALA A 85 -3.87 -10.17 -2.21
N PHE A 86 -4.61 -9.89 -3.31
CA PHE A 86 -5.77 -9.00 -3.25
C PHE A 86 -6.88 -9.41 -2.26
N PRO A 87 -7.22 -10.70 -2.02
CA PRO A 87 -8.31 -11.04 -1.11
C PRO A 87 -7.98 -10.62 0.33
N THR A 88 -6.74 -10.89 0.76
CA THR A 88 -6.21 -10.50 2.06
C THR A 88 -6.14 -8.98 2.17
N VAL A 89 -5.61 -8.31 1.15
CA VAL A 89 -5.49 -6.85 1.13
C VAL A 89 -6.86 -6.18 1.15
N TYR A 90 -7.85 -6.71 0.43
CA TYR A 90 -9.24 -6.21 0.46
C TYR A 90 -9.80 -6.25 1.89
N GLY A 91 -9.65 -7.38 2.59
CA GLY A 91 -10.09 -7.53 3.98
C GLY A 91 -9.47 -6.48 4.90
N PHE A 92 -8.14 -6.35 4.89
CA PHE A 92 -7.44 -5.39 5.75
C PHE A 92 -7.77 -3.93 5.39
N ASN A 93 -7.80 -3.58 4.10
CA ASN A 93 -8.13 -2.23 3.65
C ASN A 93 -9.57 -1.86 4.00
N HIS A 94 -10.51 -2.80 3.90
CA HIS A 94 -11.89 -2.56 4.27
C HIS A 94 -12.01 -2.08 5.72
N TYR A 95 -11.38 -2.77 6.66
CA TYR A 95 -11.37 -2.36 8.07
C TYR A 95 -10.56 -1.10 8.33
N LYS A 96 -9.39 -0.96 7.69
CA LYS A 96 -8.53 0.22 7.79
C LYS A 96 -9.29 1.50 7.43
N ILE A 97 -9.89 1.51 6.23
CA ILE A 97 -10.58 2.67 5.68
C ILE A 97 -11.77 3.05 6.55
N HIS A 98 -12.58 2.09 6.98
CA HIS A 98 -13.70 2.37 7.90
C HIS A 98 -13.23 3.01 9.21
N LYS A 99 -12.12 2.55 9.80
CA LYS A 99 -11.57 3.19 11.01
C LYS A 99 -11.05 4.59 10.74
N GLN A 100 -10.37 4.81 9.61
CA GLN A 100 -9.84 6.13 9.22
C GLN A 100 -10.96 7.14 8.91
N THR A 101 -12.07 6.70 8.30
CA THR A 101 -13.25 7.53 8.02
C THR A 101 -14.24 7.62 9.20
N ASN A 102 -13.85 7.08 10.37
CA ASN A 102 -14.63 7.08 11.62
C ASN A 102 -15.99 6.36 11.52
N GLN A 103 -16.04 5.27 10.74
CA GLN A 103 -17.19 4.41 10.54
C GLN A 103 -17.09 3.13 11.38
N LYS A 104 -18.24 2.54 11.70
CA LYS A 104 -18.30 1.25 12.39
C LYS A 104 -17.87 0.13 11.45
N THR A 105 -17.05 -0.79 11.97
CA THR A 105 -16.58 -1.98 11.26
C THR A 105 -17.50 -3.16 11.59
N SER A 106 -18.00 -3.86 10.56
CA SER A 106 -18.77 -5.10 10.71
C SER A 106 -18.34 -6.11 9.65
N ILE A 107 -18.38 -7.40 9.99
CA ILE A 107 -18.08 -8.47 9.02
C ILE A 107 -19.13 -8.56 7.91
N GLN A 108 -20.38 -8.20 8.22
CA GLN A 108 -21.45 -8.10 7.22
C GLN A 108 -21.14 -6.99 6.20
N ASN A 109 -20.54 -5.89 6.64
CA ASN A 109 -20.12 -4.81 5.74
C ASN A 109 -19.00 -5.26 4.81
N LEU A 110 -18.09 -6.15 5.26
CA LEU A 110 -17.04 -6.70 4.41
C LEU A 110 -17.63 -7.60 3.29
N LEU A 111 -18.56 -8.48 3.65
CA LEU A 111 -19.17 -9.44 2.72
C LEU A 111 -20.11 -8.78 1.71
N LYS A 112 -20.88 -7.77 2.14
CA LYS A 112 -21.79 -6.99 1.27
C LYS A 112 -21.14 -5.73 0.70
N GLY A 113 -19.88 -5.49 1.06
CA GLY A 113 -19.14 -4.28 0.72
C GLY A 113 -18.72 -4.23 -0.74
N ARG A 114 -18.51 -3.01 -1.24
CA ARG A 114 -18.00 -2.76 -2.58
C ARG A 114 -16.50 -2.48 -2.54
N GLY A 115 -15.86 -2.58 -3.71
CA GLY A 115 -14.44 -2.30 -3.88
C GLY A 115 -13.56 -3.53 -4.08
N LEU A 116 -14.11 -4.75 -4.06
CA LEU A 116 -13.35 -5.98 -4.31
C LEU A 116 -12.64 -5.96 -5.67
N PHE A 117 -13.38 -5.66 -6.75
CA PHE A 117 -12.82 -5.60 -8.10
C PHE A 117 -11.81 -4.46 -8.27
N SER A 118 -12.07 -3.27 -7.73
CA SER A 118 -11.10 -2.18 -7.78
C SER A 118 -9.86 -2.46 -6.93
N THR A 119 -9.99 -3.23 -5.84
CA THR A 119 -8.82 -3.73 -5.08
C THR A 119 -8.01 -4.70 -5.93
N PHE A 120 -8.66 -5.67 -6.59
CA PHE A 120 -8.00 -6.57 -7.52
C PHE A 120 -7.22 -5.83 -8.61
N LEU A 121 -7.85 -4.87 -9.30
CA LEU A 121 -7.19 -4.07 -10.33
C LEU A 121 -6.03 -3.24 -9.76
N ARG A 122 -6.22 -2.65 -8.58
CA ARG A 122 -5.18 -1.85 -7.91
C ARG A 122 -3.98 -2.72 -7.54
N GLU A 123 -4.19 -3.87 -6.90
CA GLU A 123 -3.12 -4.73 -6.41
C GLU A 123 -2.33 -5.38 -7.55
N THR A 124 -3.02 -5.88 -8.57
CA THR A 124 -2.35 -6.48 -9.75
C THR A 124 -1.50 -5.45 -10.50
N THR A 125 -2.04 -4.24 -10.72
CA THR A 125 -1.31 -3.12 -11.34
C THR A 125 -0.13 -2.69 -10.47
N ALA A 126 -0.34 -2.51 -9.16
CA ALA A 126 0.68 -2.05 -8.24
C ALA A 126 1.83 -3.06 -8.13
N MET A 127 1.54 -4.35 -7.94
CA MET A 127 2.56 -5.38 -7.80
C MET A 127 3.34 -5.62 -9.09
N SER A 128 2.64 -5.65 -10.24
CA SER A 128 3.30 -5.79 -11.54
C SER A 128 4.30 -4.66 -11.79
N LEU A 129 3.89 -3.42 -11.55
CA LEU A 129 4.77 -2.26 -11.71
C LEU A 129 5.86 -2.23 -10.64
N TYR A 130 5.57 -2.59 -9.39
CA TYR A 130 6.56 -2.58 -8.31
C TYR A 130 7.73 -3.53 -8.62
N PHE A 131 7.45 -4.81 -8.88
CA PHE A 131 8.52 -5.77 -9.20
C PHE A 131 9.16 -5.48 -10.56
N GLY A 132 8.35 -5.21 -11.60
CA GLY A 132 8.85 -4.96 -12.94
C GLY A 132 9.80 -3.75 -13.03
N SER A 133 9.38 -2.60 -12.48
CA SER A 133 10.20 -1.38 -12.52
C SER A 133 11.42 -1.45 -11.58
N TYR A 134 11.32 -2.15 -10.45
CA TYR A 134 12.46 -2.37 -9.55
C TYR A 134 13.56 -3.13 -10.28
N HIS A 135 13.24 -4.30 -10.84
CA HIS A 135 14.23 -5.14 -11.51
C HIS A 135 14.76 -4.51 -12.80
N TRP A 136 13.91 -3.84 -13.58
CA TRP A 136 14.35 -3.05 -14.72
C TRP A 136 15.39 -1.99 -14.34
N ALA A 137 15.19 -1.27 -13.23
CA ALA A 137 16.16 -0.30 -12.74
C ALA A 137 17.45 -0.99 -12.27
N ARG A 138 17.35 -2.15 -11.61
CA ARG A 138 18.54 -2.93 -11.18
C ARG A 138 19.36 -3.40 -12.39
N GLU A 139 18.72 -3.86 -13.46
CA GLU A 139 19.37 -4.28 -14.72
C GLU A 139 20.09 -3.12 -15.43
N LYS A 140 19.63 -1.88 -15.22
CA LYS A 140 20.29 -0.65 -15.71
C LYS A 140 21.42 -0.16 -14.80
N GLY A 141 21.75 -0.86 -13.73
CA GLY A 141 22.85 -0.54 -12.83
C GLY A 141 22.50 0.46 -11.71
N TYR A 142 21.22 0.82 -11.54
CA TYR A 142 20.82 1.66 -10.42
C TYR A 142 20.96 0.90 -9.08
N ASN A 143 21.39 1.60 -8.03
CA ASN A 143 21.51 1.02 -6.70
C ASN A 143 20.13 0.67 -6.09
N THR A 144 20.11 -0.15 -5.04
CA THR A 144 18.87 -0.63 -4.38
C THR A 144 17.96 0.50 -3.94
N PHE A 145 18.54 1.60 -3.46
CA PHE A 145 17.81 2.79 -3.01
C PHE A 145 17.05 3.45 -4.17
N LEU A 146 17.75 3.76 -5.27
CA LEU A 146 17.16 4.39 -6.45
C LEU A 146 16.15 3.47 -7.13
N SER A 147 16.45 2.18 -7.25
CA SER A 147 15.52 1.20 -7.80
C SER A 147 14.24 1.08 -6.97
N GLY A 148 14.35 1.06 -5.64
CA GLY A 148 13.20 1.00 -4.73
C GLY A 148 12.37 2.29 -4.72
N GLY A 149 13.04 3.46 -4.79
CA GLY A 149 12.36 4.76 -4.92
C GLY A 149 11.59 4.88 -6.24
N PHE A 150 12.24 4.52 -7.35
CA PHE A 150 11.62 4.51 -8.67
C PHE A 150 10.43 3.54 -8.73
N SER A 151 10.58 2.32 -8.22
CA SER A 151 9.49 1.36 -8.22
C SER A 151 8.33 1.78 -7.33
N GLY A 152 8.64 2.38 -6.18
CA GLY A 152 7.71 3.04 -5.27
C GLY A 152 6.84 4.09 -5.98
N LEU A 153 7.48 5.00 -6.70
CA LEU A 153 6.78 6.06 -7.43
C LEU A 153 6.03 5.52 -8.64
N ALA A 154 6.61 4.60 -9.41
CA ALA A 154 5.96 4.00 -10.57
C ALA A 154 4.66 3.31 -10.16
N ASN A 155 4.68 2.40 -9.18
CA ASN A 155 3.46 1.71 -8.77
C ASN A 155 2.39 2.68 -8.25
N TRP A 156 2.75 3.68 -7.43
CA TRP A 156 1.77 4.62 -6.90
C TRP A 156 1.19 5.48 -8.01
N THR A 157 2.00 5.97 -8.94
CA THR A 157 1.54 6.83 -10.04
C THR A 157 0.45 6.15 -10.87
N PHE A 158 0.67 4.91 -11.29
CA PHE A 158 -0.29 4.20 -12.14
C PHE A 158 -1.47 3.61 -11.35
N SER A 159 -1.27 3.24 -10.08
CA SER A 159 -2.35 2.66 -9.27
C SER A 159 -3.21 3.70 -8.54
N TYR A 160 -2.78 4.96 -8.46
CA TYR A 160 -3.44 6.00 -7.66
C TYR A 160 -4.91 6.25 -8.02
N PRO A 161 -5.29 6.43 -9.30
CA PRO A 161 -6.70 6.67 -9.62
C PRO A 161 -7.61 5.50 -9.24
N ILE A 162 -7.08 4.27 -9.35
CA ILE A 162 -7.79 3.04 -8.96
C ILE A 162 -7.92 2.98 -7.43
N ASP A 163 -6.86 3.38 -6.70
CA ASP A 163 -6.88 3.49 -5.24
C ASP A 163 -7.95 4.48 -4.76
N VAL A 164 -8.08 5.64 -5.41
CA VAL A 164 -9.15 6.60 -5.08
C VAL A 164 -10.55 6.01 -5.30
N ILE A 165 -10.76 5.30 -6.41
CA ILE A 165 -12.03 4.62 -6.68
C ILE A 165 -12.30 3.57 -5.61
N MET A 166 -11.35 2.68 -5.35
CA MET A 166 -11.43 1.61 -4.35
C MET A 166 -11.75 2.16 -2.96
N SER A 167 -11.03 3.20 -2.53
CA SER A 167 -11.22 3.87 -1.25
C SER A 167 -12.63 4.44 -1.09
N ARG A 168 -13.16 5.08 -2.14
CA ARG A 168 -14.54 5.60 -2.16
C ARG A 168 -15.58 4.48 -2.13
N GLN A 169 -15.36 3.41 -2.89
CA GLN A 169 -16.27 2.26 -2.88
C GLN A 169 -16.34 1.60 -1.51
N ILE A 170 -15.20 1.41 -0.85
CA ILE A 170 -15.14 0.81 0.48
C ILE A 170 -15.79 1.72 1.53
N ALA A 171 -15.45 3.01 1.54
CA ALA A 171 -15.95 3.94 2.57
C ALA A 171 -17.42 4.33 2.39
N GLN A 172 -17.93 4.36 1.16
CA GLN A 172 -19.26 4.90 0.87
C GLN A 172 -20.23 3.81 0.36
N ASN A 173 -19.76 2.59 0.16
CA ASN A 173 -20.51 1.46 -0.40
C ASN A 173 -21.16 1.76 -1.77
N ILE A 174 -20.42 2.44 -2.65
CA ILE A 174 -20.90 2.89 -3.96
C ILE A 174 -20.31 2.09 -5.13
N SER A 175 -20.93 2.18 -6.30
CA SER A 175 -20.45 1.52 -7.52
C SER A 175 -19.20 2.22 -8.07
N ILE A 176 -18.47 1.55 -8.97
CA ILE A 176 -17.31 2.14 -9.66
C ILE A 176 -17.71 3.41 -10.40
N SER A 177 -18.84 3.38 -11.11
CA SER A 177 -19.36 4.54 -11.85
C SER A 177 -19.67 5.72 -10.92
N GLN A 178 -20.31 5.46 -9.77
CA GLN A 178 -20.57 6.50 -8.76
C GLN A 178 -19.27 7.07 -8.18
N ALA A 179 -18.29 6.21 -7.86
CA ALA A 179 -16.99 6.64 -7.34
C ALA A 179 -16.17 7.46 -8.37
N PHE A 180 -16.23 7.08 -9.65
CA PHE A 180 -15.58 7.79 -10.75
C PHE A 180 -16.22 9.17 -10.98
N ARG A 181 -17.56 9.25 -10.99
CA ARG A 181 -18.32 10.51 -11.16
C ARG A 181 -18.04 11.56 -10.08
N GLN A 182 -17.53 11.17 -8.91
CA GLN A 182 -17.12 12.14 -7.89
C GLN A 182 -15.92 13.00 -8.28
N GLY A 183 -15.19 12.63 -9.35
CA GLY A 183 -14.09 13.40 -9.93
C GLY A 183 -12.84 13.47 -9.04
N ALA A 184 -11.91 14.37 -9.38
CA ALA A 184 -10.71 14.67 -8.60
C ALA A 184 -9.87 13.43 -8.20
N LEU A 185 -9.67 12.50 -9.15
CA LEU A 185 -8.97 11.23 -8.90
C LEU A 185 -7.49 11.39 -8.53
N TRP A 186 -6.88 12.54 -8.79
CA TRP A 186 -5.48 12.84 -8.46
C TRP A 186 -5.31 13.68 -7.18
N ARG A 187 -6.42 14.08 -6.54
CA ARG A 187 -6.36 14.89 -5.32
C ARG A 187 -5.72 14.07 -4.20
N GLY A 188 -4.66 14.60 -3.60
CA GLY A 188 -3.88 13.92 -2.55
C GLY A 188 -2.65 13.16 -3.07
N TYR A 189 -2.45 13.05 -4.38
CA TYR A 189 -1.29 12.35 -4.94
C TYR A 189 0.06 12.90 -4.46
N PRO A 190 0.30 14.24 -4.35
CA PRO A 190 1.55 14.75 -3.80
C PRO A 190 1.87 14.25 -2.39
N ILE A 191 0.85 14.08 -1.54
CA ILE A 191 1.00 13.51 -0.19
C ILE A 191 1.39 12.04 -0.28
N CYS A 192 0.79 11.29 -1.21
CA CYS A 192 1.12 9.89 -1.45
C CYS A 192 2.56 9.72 -1.96
N ALA A 193 2.97 10.51 -2.95
CA ALA A 193 4.32 10.50 -3.50
C ALA A 193 5.37 10.90 -2.46
N PHE A 194 5.12 11.97 -1.70
CA PHE A 194 5.99 12.40 -0.60
C PHE A 194 6.13 11.30 0.46
N ARG A 195 5.01 10.69 0.89
CA ARG A 195 5.02 9.57 1.83
C ARG A 195 5.85 8.40 1.31
N ALA A 196 5.74 8.06 0.02
CA ALA A 196 6.50 6.97 -0.57
C ALA A 196 8.01 7.20 -0.48
N VAL A 197 8.47 8.42 -0.81
CA VAL A 197 9.89 8.79 -0.71
C VAL A 197 10.36 8.82 0.74
N LEU A 198 9.58 9.44 1.63
CA LEU A 198 9.91 9.57 3.05
C LEU A 198 10.03 8.21 3.74
N VAL A 199 9.00 7.36 3.61
CA VAL A 199 8.95 6.03 4.23
C VAL A 199 10.09 5.15 3.73
N ASN A 200 10.37 5.15 2.42
CA ASN A 200 11.48 4.38 1.87
C ASN A 200 12.83 4.83 2.46
N SER A 201 13.06 6.15 2.56
CA SER A 201 14.31 6.70 3.13
C SER A 201 14.51 6.30 4.59
N ILE A 202 13.44 6.32 5.38
CA ILE A 202 13.46 5.90 6.78
C ILE A 202 13.69 4.39 6.90
N ASN A 203 13.03 3.59 6.07
CA ASN A 203 13.19 2.14 6.09
C ASN A 203 14.65 1.73 5.89
N PHE A 204 15.35 2.35 4.93
CA PHE A 204 16.78 2.12 4.74
C PHE A 204 17.61 2.58 5.94
N SER A 205 17.33 3.78 6.47
CA SER A 205 18.07 4.32 7.62
C SER A 205 17.95 3.43 8.86
N ILE A 206 16.74 2.95 9.17
CA ILE A 206 16.48 2.04 10.28
C ILE A 206 17.18 0.70 10.04
N TYR A 207 17.08 0.15 8.84
CA TYR A 207 17.72 -1.12 8.50
C TYR A 207 19.24 -1.05 8.69
N GLU A 208 19.89 -0.03 8.13
CA GLU A 208 21.34 0.17 8.27
C GLU A 208 21.77 0.37 9.73
N PHE A 209 21.03 1.18 10.49
CA PHE A 209 21.34 1.43 11.89
C PHE A 209 21.27 0.15 12.73
N VAL A 210 20.21 -0.65 12.55
CA VAL A 210 20.03 -1.91 13.28
C VAL A 210 21.08 -2.93 12.87
N MET A 211 21.39 -3.04 11.58
CA MET A 211 22.41 -3.98 11.08
C MET A 211 23.83 -3.63 11.53
N LYS A 212 24.14 -2.34 11.73
CA LYS A 212 25.44 -1.89 12.27
C LYS A 212 25.54 -2.08 13.79
N SER A 213 24.41 -2.01 14.50
CA SER A 213 24.38 -2.05 15.97
C SER A 213 24.29 -3.47 16.54
N LEU A 214 23.86 -4.45 15.73
CA LEU A 214 23.78 -5.87 16.10
C LEU A 214 24.99 -6.63 15.57
#